data_AF-A0A0D2MBE5-F1
#
_entry.id   AF-A0A0D2MBE5-F1
#
_cell.length_a   1.000
_cell.length_b   1.000
_cell.length_c   1.000
_cell.angle_alpha   90.00
_cell.angle_beta   90.00
_cell.angle_gamma   90.00
#
_symmetry.space_group_name_H-M   'P 1'
#
loop_
_entity.id
_entity.type
_entity.pdbx_description
1 polymer ?
#
loop_
_entity_poly.entity_id
_entity_poly.type
_entity_poly.pdbx_seq_one_letter_code
_entity_poly.pdbx_strand_id
1 'polypeptide(L)'
;MSVHQTRAHFLSKEGRIVDNPNVGSALTSSYWRPGNSAMFLDLVEGLTGGPLAADAWVGRLRAPLDELLAAERREYDAAVKEGPKIPPGGDFDIGMVVRLVHGDEVIADSRTDGGFGGACAKFKGWVRAHYFSK
;
A
#
# COMPACT_ATOMS: atom_id res chain seq x y z
N MET A 1 13.11 -12.59 -6.99
CA MET A 1 12.78 -13.87 -6.32
C MET A 1 11.97 -13.66 -5.04
N SER A 2 12.51 -12.96 -4.02
CA SER A 2 11.84 -12.74 -2.72
C SER A 2 10.46 -12.09 -2.80
N VAL A 3 10.25 -11.16 -3.73
CA VAL A 3 8.93 -10.53 -3.97
C VAL A 3 7.89 -11.57 -4.36
N HIS A 4 8.21 -12.51 -5.26
CA HIS A 4 7.28 -13.56 -5.69
C HIS A 4 7.03 -14.58 -4.59
N GLN A 5 8.06 -14.96 -3.83
CA GLN A 5 7.92 -15.84 -2.67
C GLN A 5 7.04 -15.20 -1.58
N THR A 6 7.25 -13.91 -1.30
CA THR A 6 6.42 -13.13 -0.35
C THR A 6 4.97 -13.02 -0.83
N ARG A 7 4.75 -12.73 -2.11
CA ARG A 7 3.39 -12.73 -2.69
C ARG A 7 2.73 -14.09 -2.58
N ALA A 8 3.43 -15.17 -2.92
CA ALA A 8 2.92 -16.54 -2.81
C ALA A 8 2.56 -16.90 -1.36
N HIS A 9 3.41 -16.51 -0.40
CA HIS A 9 3.13 -16.69 1.02
C HIS A 9 1.81 -16.03 1.43
N PHE A 10 1.64 -14.74 1.14
CA PHE A 10 0.41 -14.04 1.51
C PHE A 10 -0.81 -14.59 0.77
N LEU A 11 -0.71 -14.88 -0.53
CA LEU A 11 -1.83 -15.46 -1.28
C LEU A 11 -2.24 -16.84 -0.72
N SER A 12 -1.27 -17.67 -0.31
CA SER A 12 -1.57 -18.99 0.28
C SER A 12 -2.25 -18.92 1.64
N LYS A 13 -1.87 -17.94 2.48
CA LYS A 13 -2.38 -17.81 3.85
C LYS A 13 -3.65 -16.99 3.94
N GLU A 14 -3.71 -15.92 3.16
CA GLU A 14 -4.71 -14.86 3.31
C GLU A 14 -5.69 -14.78 2.13
N GLY A 15 -5.40 -15.46 1.02
CA GLY A 15 -6.20 -15.43 -0.22
C GLY A 15 -6.13 -14.11 -1.00
N ARG A 16 -5.71 -13.01 -0.37
CA ARG A 16 -5.57 -11.69 -1.01
C ARG A 16 -4.50 -10.83 -0.34
N ILE A 17 -3.96 -9.88 -1.11
CA ILE A 17 -2.91 -8.95 -0.65
C ILE A 17 -3.47 -7.54 -0.40
N VAL A 18 -4.23 -7.01 -1.36
CA VAL A 18 -4.77 -5.64 -1.30
C VAL A 18 -5.87 -5.56 -0.24
N ASP A 19 -5.94 -4.42 0.47
CA ASP A 19 -6.89 -4.14 1.56
C ASP A 19 -6.93 -5.19 2.68
N ASN A 20 -5.80 -5.88 2.89
CA ASN A 20 -5.64 -6.86 3.95
C ASN A 20 -4.78 -6.31 5.11
N PRO A 21 -5.35 -6.09 6.32
CA PRO A 21 -4.60 -5.57 7.46
C PRO A 21 -3.49 -6.52 7.96
N ASN A 22 -3.63 -7.83 7.73
CA ASN A 22 -2.64 -8.83 8.16
C ASN A 22 -1.34 -8.67 7.38
N VAL A 23 -1.42 -8.30 6.09
CA VAL A 23 -0.24 -8.08 5.24
C VAL A 23 0.60 -6.93 5.76
N GLY A 24 -0.02 -5.78 6.06
CA GLY A 24 0.68 -4.62 6.60
C GLY A 24 1.35 -4.91 7.96
N SER A 25 0.63 -5.60 8.85
CA SER A 25 1.17 -6.01 10.16
C SER A 25 2.38 -6.94 10.03
N ALA A 26 2.29 -7.94 9.14
CA ALA A 26 3.38 -8.88 8.90
C ALA A 26 4.59 -8.19 8.27
N LEU A 27 4.41 -7.36 7.23
CA LEU A 27 5.51 -6.61 6.61
C LEU A 27 6.18 -5.65 7.58
N THR A 28 5.38 -4.96 8.42
CA THR A 28 5.91 -4.06 9.45
C THR A 28 6.81 -4.80 10.43
N SER A 29 6.35 -5.96 10.90
CA SER A 29 7.05 -6.72 11.92
C SER A 29 8.28 -7.44 11.36
N SER A 30 8.17 -8.03 10.16
CA SER A 30 9.21 -8.88 9.59
C SER A 30 10.22 -8.12 8.74
N TYR A 31 9.82 -7.12 7.95
CA TYR A 31 10.75 -6.42 7.04
C TYR A 31 11.10 -5.02 7.50
N TRP A 32 10.10 -4.20 7.85
CA TRP A 32 10.34 -2.77 8.04
C TRP A 32 10.94 -2.44 9.41
N ARG A 33 10.46 -3.05 10.49
CA ARG A 33 10.95 -2.80 11.84
C ARG A 33 12.42 -3.22 12.03
N PRO A 34 12.88 -4.39 11.54
CA PRO A 34 14.31 -4.72 11.59
C PRO A 34 15.15 -3.85 10.64
N GLY A 35 14.65 -3.57 9.44
CA GLY A 35 15.39 -2.81 8.44
C GLY A 35 16.78 -3.43 8.19
N ASN A 36 17.83 -2.62 8.35
CA ASN A 36 19.21 -3.06 8.14
C ASN A 36 19.84 -3.79 9.35
N SER A 37 19.11 -3.99 10.45
CA SER A 37 19.64 -4.69 11.63
C SER A 37 19.64 -6.21 11.49
N ALA A 38 19.10 -6.75 10.40
CA ALA A 38 19.00 -8.19 10.13
C ALA A 38 19.41 -8.49 8.69
N MET A 39 19.91 -9.71 8.45
CA MET A 39 20.31 -10.11 7.11
C MET A 39 19.10 -10.38 6.23
N PHE A 40 19.18 -9.96 4.97
CA PHE A 40 18.07 -10.09 4.03
C PHE A 40 17.51 -11.52 3.90
N LEU A 41 18.36 -12.54 3.93
CA LEU A 41 17.92 -13.94 3.83
C LEU A 41 17.12 -14.37 5.08
N ASP A 42 17.59 -13.98 6.26
CA ASP A 42 16.89 -14.24 7.53
C ASP A 42 15.52 -13.56 7.56
N LEU A 43 15.42 -12.36 6.98
CA LEU A 43 14.14 -11.65 6.85
C LEU A 43 13.16 -12.43 5.98
N VAL A 44 13.60 -12.89 4.81
CA VAL A 44 12.75 -13.65 3.87
C VAL A 44 12.31 -14.96 4.51
N GLU A 45 13.22 -15.68 5.17
CA GLU A 45 12.90 -16.93 5.85
C GLU A 45 11.95 -16.72 7.03
N GLY A 46 12.20 -15.69 7.84
CA GLY A 46 11.36 -15.34 8.98
C GLY A 46 9.93 -14.97 8.59
N LEU A 47 9.72 -14.28 7.48
CA LEU A 47 8.37 -14.00 6.98
C LEU A 47 7.75 -15.21 6.29
N THR A 48 8.46 -15.81 5.35
CA THR A 48 7.86 -16.77 4.41
C THR A 48 7.82 -18.20 4.92
N GLY A 49 8.58 -18.50 5.98
CA GLY A 49 8.69 -19.82 6.59
C GLY A 49 9.69 -20.76 5.92
N GLY A 50 10.49 -20.27 4.98
CA GLY A 50 11.52 -21.07 4.30
C GLY A 50 12.56 -20.19 3.60
N PRO A 51 13.72 -20.78 3.24
CA PRO A 51 14.83 -20.04 2.64
C PRO A 51 14.41 -19.38 1.31
N LEU A 52 15.18 -18.39 0.86
CA LEU A 52 14.95 -17.74 -0.42
C LEU A 52 14.97 -18.78 -1.56
N ALA A 53 13.84 -18.89 -2.26
CA ALA A 53 13.64 -19.86 -3.33
C ALA A 53 13.18 -19.19 -4.63
N ALA A 54 13.45 -19.86 -5.75
CA ALA A 54 13.13 -19.36 -7.09
C ALA A 54 11.73 -19.77 -7.58
N ASP A 55 11.11 -20.77 -6.94
CA ASP A 55 9.97 -21.50 -7.51
C ASP A 55 8.80 -20.60 -7.89
N ALA A 56 8.40 -19.69 -6.99
CA ALA A 56 7.31 -18.75 -7.26
C ALA A 56 7.60 -17.80 -8.43
N TRP A 57 8.87 -17.40 -8.60
CA TRP A 57 9.28 -16.55 -9.71
C TRP A 57 9.36 -17.33 -11.02
N VAL A 58 9.99 -18.51 -11.00
CA VAL A 58 10.12 -19.41 -12.15
C VAL A 58 8.75 -19.87 -12.63
N GLY A 59 7.83 -20.21 -11.72
CA GLY A 59 6.47 -20.58 -12.06
C GLY A 59 5.75 -19.48 -12.84
N ARG A 60 5.91 -18.21 -12.44
CA ARG A 60 5.33 -17.08 -13.18
C ARG A 60 5.97 -16.88 -14.56
N LEU A 61 7.28 -17.09 -14.69
CA LEU A 61 7.99 -16.96 -15.98
C LEU A 61 7.62 -18.08 -16.97
N ARG A 62 7.23 -19.25 -16.48
CA ARG A 62 6.84 -20.40 -17.29
C ARG A 62 5.39 -20.35 -17.78
N ALA A 63 4.58 -19.43 -17.26
CA ALA A 63 3.19 -19.30 -17.67
C ALA A 63 3.09 -18.89 -19.15
N PRO A 64 2.32 -19.60 -19.98
CA PRO A 64 2.01 -19.15 -21.34
C PRO A 64 1.37 -17.76 -21.31
N LEU A 65 1.75 -16.90 -22.26
CA LEU A 65 1.30 -15.51 -22.31
C LEU A 65 -0.23 -15.39 -22.30
N ASP A 66 -0.91 -16.18 -23.15
CA ASP A 66 -2.37 -16.11 -23.30
C ASP A 66 -3.10 -16.54 -22.03
N GLU A 67 -2.60 -17.57 -21.34
CA GLU A 67 -3.15 -18.02 -20.06
C GLU A 67 -2.94 -16.96 -18.96
N LEU A 68 -1.76 -16.34 -18.91
CA LEU A 68 -1.45 -15.27 -17.98
C LEU A 68 -2.38 -14.06 -18.20
N LEU A 69 -2.56 -13.63 -19.44
CA LEU A 69 -3.45 -12.52 -19.78
C LEU A 69 -4.91 -12.81 -19.41
N ALA A 70 -5.39 -14.03 -19.68
CA ALA A 70 -6.74 -14.44 -19.32
C ALA A 70 -6.95 -14.46 -17.79
N ALA A 71 -5.97 -14.99 -17.05
CA ALA A 71 -6.03 -15.03 -15.58
C ALA A 71 -6.00 -13.63 -14.96
N GLU A 72 -5.04 -12.78 -15.38
CA GLU A 72 -4.89 -11.42 -14.86
C GLU A 72 -6.11 -10.55 -15.22
N ARG A 73 -6.72 -10.73 -16.41
CA ARG A 73 -7.96 -10.05 -16.77
C ARG A 73 -9.12 -10.44 -15.84
N ARG A 74 -9.27 -11.73 -15.54
CA ARG A 74 -10.31 -12.22 -14.63
C ARG A 74 -10.12 -11.67 -13.22
N GLU A 75 -8.88 -11.67 -12.70
CA GLU A 75 -8.56 -11.12 -11.39
C GLU A 75 -8.82 -9.62 -11.32
N TYR A 76 -8.43 -8.88 -12.36
CA TYR A 76 -8.70 -7.45 -12.49
C TYR A 76 -10.21 -7.14 -12.50
N ASP A 77 -10.98 -7.82 -13.35
CA ASP A 77 -12.43 -7.59 -13.45
C ASP A 77 -13.14 -7.91 -12.12
N ALA A 78 -12.69 -8.95 -11.41
CA ALA A 78 -13.20 -9.27 -10.08
C ALA A 78 -12.87 -8.17 -9.05
N ALA A 79 -11.63 -7.68 -9.02
CA ALA A 79 -11.21 -6.62 -8.11
C ALA A 79 -11.93 -5.28 -8.40
N VAL A 80 -12.12 -4.93 -9.67
CA VAL A 80 -12.91 -3.75 -10.06
C VAL A 80 -14.36 -3.85 -9.58
N LYS A 81 -14.95 -5.06 -9.67
CA LYS A 81 -16.30 -5.31 -9.19
C LYS A 81 -16.40 -5.26 -7.66
N GLU A 82 -15.42 -5.79 -6.93
CA GLU A 82 -15.37 -5.72 -5.46
C GLU A 82 -15.23 -4.26 -4.99
N GLY A 83 -14.40 -3.48 -5.68
CA GLY A 83 -14.12 -2.09 -5.34
C GLY A 83 -13.20 -1.97 -4.10
N PRO A 84 -12.68 -0.77 -3.84
CA PRO A 84 -11.85 -0.53 -2.66
C PRO A 84 -12.68 -0.60 -1.38
N LYS A 85 -12.04 -1.00 -0.27
CA LYS A 85 -12.68 -0.96 1.06
C LYS A 85 -13.24 0.43 1.42
N ILE A 86 -12.57 1.48 0.97
CA ILE A 86 -13.00 2.87 1.12
C ILE A 86 -13.43 3.38 -0.26
N PRO A 87 -14.71 3.69 -0.49
CA PRO A 87 -15.19 4.14 -1.79
C PRO A 87 -14.62 5.52 -2.16
N PRO A 88 -14.54 5.85 -3.46
CA PRO A 88 -14.13 7.19 -3.90
C PRO A 88 -14.98 8.29 -3.26
N GLY A 89 -14.33 9.27 -2.62
CA GLY A 89 -15.00 10.35 -1.90
C GLY A 89 -15.52 9.96 -0.51
N GLY A 90 -15.36 8.70 -0.09
CA GLY A 90 -15.59 8.27 1.27
C GLY A 90 -14.61 8.93 2.24
N ASP A 91 -15.06 9.14 3.47
CA ASP A 91 -14.18 9.62 4.54
C ASP A 91 -13.21 8.51 4.96
N PHE A 92 -11.97 8.89 5.28
CA PHE A 92 -10.94 7.95 5.69
C PHE A 92 -9.95 8.59 6.66
N ASP A 93 -9.50 7.76 7.61
CA ASP A 93 -8.44 8.11 8.54
C ASP A 93 -7.19 7.30 8.24
N ILE A 94 -6.10 8.00 7.92
CA ILE A 94 -4.78 7.40 7.68
C ILE A 94 -3.98 7.20 8.97
N GLY A 95 -4.53 7.57 10.13
CA GLY A 95 -3.85 7.46 11.43
C GLY A 95 -2.62 8.36 11.53
N MET A 96 -2.59 9.46 10.78
CA MET A 96 -1.47 10.39 10.73
C MET A 96 -1.91 11.82 11.02
N VAL A 97 -1.01 12.59 11.63
CA VAL A 97 -1.13 14.05 11.72
C VAL A 97 -0.49 14.67 10.48
N VAL A 98 -1.27 15.43 9.72
CA VAL A 98 -0.81 16.11 8.51
C VAL A 98 -0.83 17.61 8.76
N ARG A 99 0.33 18.26 8.59
CA ARG A 99 0.46 19.72 8.58
C ARG A 99 0.95 20.17 7.23
N LEU A 100 0.29 21.17 6.66
CA LEU A 100 0.68 21.83 5.42
C LEU A 100 1.25 23.20 5.78
N VAL A 101 2.52 23.42 5.43
CA VAL A 101 3.31 24.57 5.86
C VAL A 101 3.91 25.25 4.63
N HIS A 102 3.91 26.58 4.61
CA HIS A 102 4.60 27.40 3.61
C HIS A 102 5.58 28.34 4.31
N GLY A 103 6.88 28.02 4.19
CA GLY A 103 7.91 28.68 4.98
C GLY A 103 7.67 28.45 6.47
N ASP A 104 7.40 29.52 7.21
CA ASP A 104 7.11 29.50 8.65
C ASP A 104 5.61 29.54 8.97
N GLU A 105 4.74 29.61 7.96
CA GLU A 105 3.29 29.68 8.13
C GLU A 105 2.65 28.29 8.07
N VAL A 106 1.94 27.89 9.12
CA VAL A 106 1.08 26.69 9.10
C VAL A 106 -0.24 27.06 8.43
N ILE A 107 -0.43 26.58 7.19
CA ILE A 107 -1.64 26.82 6.40
C ILE A 107 -2.79 25.95 6.91
N ALA A 108 -2.51 24.68 7.20
CA ALA A 108 -3.50 23.72 7.68
C ALA A 108 -2.89 22.64 8.57
N ASP A 109 -3.64 22.17 9.55
CA ASP A 109 -3.28 21.10 10.49
C ASP A 109 -4.49 20.17 10.69
N SER A 110 -4.32 18.87 10.38
CA SER A 110 -5.40 17.89 10.47
C SER A 110 -5.95 17.69 11.88
N ARG A 111 -5.24 18.15 12.93
CA ARG A 111 -5.72 18.08 14.32
C ARG A 111 -6.75 19.16 14.65
N THR A 112 -6.69 20.31 13.98
CA THR A 112 -7.52 21.48 14.30
C THR A 112 -8.48 21.83 13.17
N ASP A 113 -8.19 21.41 11.94
CA ASP A 113 -8.96 21.77 10.75
C ASP A 113 -9.89 20.66 10.28
N GLY A 114 -10.49 19.88 11.20
CA GLY A 114 -11.49 18.86 10.86
C GLY A 114 -10.92 17.63 10.15
N GLY A 115 -9.79 17.11 10.63
CA GLY A 115 -9.17 15.89 10.07
C GLY A 115 -8.39 16.15 8.79
N PHE A 116 -7.95 15.07 8.13
CA PHE A 116 -7.19 15.15 6.89
C PHE A 116 -7.99 15.83 5.76
N GLY A 117 -9.26 15.49 5.62
CA GLY A 117 -10.15 16.07 4.61
C GLY A 117 -10.31 17.58 4.76
N GLY A 118 -10.54 18.07 5.97
CA GLY A 118 -10.67 19.50 6.23
C GLY A 118 -9.36 20.27 6.09
N ALA A 119 -8.23 19.71 6.53
CA ALA A 119 -6.91 20.28 6.28
C ALA A 119 -6.60 20.42 4.78
N CYS A 120 -6.96 19.40 3.98
CA CYS A 120 -6.84 19.46 2.52
C CYS A 120 -7.75 20.51 1.89
N ALA A 121 -8.98 20.67 2.40
CA ALA A 121 -9.91 21.70 1.92
C ALA A 121 -9.37 23.12 2.19
N LYS A 122 -8.87 23.36 3.41
CA LYS A 122 -8.26 24.64 3.81
C LYS A 122 -7.05 24.98 2.96
N PHE A 123 -6.13 24.02 2.76
CA PHE A 123 -4.98 24.21 1.89
C PHE A 123 -5.36 24.50 0.43
N LYS A 124 -6.34 23.78 -0.13
CA LYS A 124 -6.86 24.06 -1.48
C LYS A 124 -7.41 25.48 -1.60
N GLY A 125 -8.10 25.96 -0.57
CA GLY A 125 -8.59 27.34 -0.50
C GLY A 125 -7.45 28.36 -0.50
N TRP A 126 -6.45 28.15 0.35
CA TRP A 126 -5.26 29.01 0.43
C TRP A 126 -4.50 29.08 -0.89
N VAL A 127 -4.24 27.94 -1.55
CA VAL A 127 -3.55 27.90 -2.85
C VAL A 127 -4.31 28.71 -3.90
N ARG A 128 -5.65 28.58 -3.97
CA ARG A 128 -6.48 29.35 -4.90
C ARG A 128 -6.41 30.85 -4.62
N ALA A 129 -6.50 31.24 -3.35
CA ALA A 129 -6.42 32.63 -2.93
C ALA A 129 -5.05 33.25 -3.26
N HIS A 130 -3.97 32.51 -3.02
CA HIS A 130 -2.61 33.05 -3.09
C HIS A 130 -2.00 33.04 -4.50
N TYR A 131 -2.31 32.03 -5.32
CA TYR A 131 -1.66 31.85 -6.63
C TYR A 131 -2.61 31.98 -7.83
N PHE A 132 -3.92 31.88 -7.63
CA PHE A 132 -4.89 31.83 -8.73
C PHE A 132 -5.94 32.95 -8.70
N SER A 133 -5.90 33.82 -7.69
CA SER A 133 -6.77 35.00 -7.63
C SER A 133 -6.06 36.15 -8.34
N LYS A 134 -6.59 36.57 -9.48
CA LYS A 134 -6.27 37.86 -10.12
C LYS A 134 -7.28 38.91 -9.68
#